data_AF-A0A7K7VRU9-F1
#
_entry.id   AF-A0A7K7VRU9-F1
#
_cell.length_a   1.000
_cell.length_b   1.000
_cell.length_c   1.000
_cell.angle_alpha   90.00
_cell.angle_beta   90.00
_cell.angle_gamma   90.00
#
_symmetry.space_group_name_H-M   'P 1'
#
loop_
_entity.id
_entity.type
_entity.pdbx_description
1 polymer ?
#
loop_
_entity_poly.entity_id
_entity_poly.type
_entity_poly.pdbx_seq_one_letter_code
_entity_poly.pdbx_strand_id
1 'polypeptide(L)'
;MSDEGTTQYGAVVEQLALGRRFLRRALGPCGTPRVAWQLDPFGHAREHAAIFAQMGYDGLFLGRVDHEDKVAREDARRLELLWRGSDSLEAPDADIFTGASPP
;
A
#
# COMPACT_ATOMS: atom_id res chain seq x y z
N MET A 1 -7.55 4.04 5.91
CA MET A 1 -6.24 4.69 5.87
C MET A 1 -5.75 4.73 7.29
N SER A 2 -4.70 3.97 7.60
CA SER A 2 -4.06 3.92 8.91
C SER A 2 -2.68 4.55 8.79
N ASP A 3 -2.17 5.11 9.89
CA ASP A 3 -0.76 5.52 9.97
C ASP A 3 0.17 4.31 9.74
N GLU A 4 1.41 4.61 9.34
CA GLU A 4 2.47 3.64 9.04
C GLU A 4 3.70 3.82 9.95
N GLY A 5 3.79 4.91 10.72
CA GLY A 5 4.91 5.17 11.61
C GLY A 5 4.74 4.63 13.04
N THR A 6 3.51 4.51 13.52
CA THR A 6 3.21 4.20 14.94
C THR A 6 2.27 3.02 15.15
N THR A 7 1.83 2.37 14.08
CA THR A 7 0.83 1.30 14.15
C THR A 7 1.47 -0.08 14.29
N GLN A 8 0.82 -0.95 15.07
CA GLN A 8 1.16 -2.37 15.11
C GLN A 8 0.48 -3.10 13.94
N TYR A 9 1.20 -3.98 13.26
CA TYR A 9 0.70 -4.75 12.11
C TYR A 9 -0.65 -5.46 12.38
N GLY A 10 -0.84 -6.04 13.57
CA GLY A 10 -2.09 -6.73 13.94
C GLY A 10 -3.29 -5.80 13.91
N ALA A 11 -3.15 -4.58 14.44
CA ALA A 11 -4.22 -3.58 14.43
C ALA A 11 -4.53 -3.09 13.00
N VAL A 12 -3.52 -2.98 12.15
CA VAL A 12 -3.70 -2.64 10.72
C VAL A 12 -4.49 -3.73 10.00
N VAL A 13 -4.15 -5.00 10.22
CA VAL A 13 -4.86 -6.14 9.64
C VAL A 13 -6.32 -6.17 10.08
N GLU A 14 -6.59 -5.97 11.38
CA GLU A 14 -7.95 -5.90 11.92
C GLU A 14 -8.76 -4.76 11.32
N GLN A 15 -8.16 -3.57 11.21
CA GLN A 15 -8.80 -2.38 10.62
C GLN A 15 -9.18 -2.62 9.15
N LEU A 16 -8.27 -3.19 8.35
CA LEU A 16 -8.50 -3.52 6.94
C LEU A 16 -9.55 -4.62 6.78
N ALA A 17 -9.49 -5.67 7.59
CA ALA A 17 -10.45 -6.77 7.58
C ALA A 17 -11.87 -6.28 7.92
N LEU A 18 -12.01 -5.38 8.90
CA LEU A 18 -13.29 -4.79 9.28
C LEU A 18 -13.92 -4.04 8.09
N GLY A 19 -13.16 -3.15 7.44
CA GLY A 19 -13.63 -2.39 6.28
C GLY A 19 -13.97 -3.27 5.09
N ARG A 20 -13.09 -4.20 4.72
CA ARG A 20 -13.32 -5.14 3.59
C ARG A 20 -14.53 -6.03 3.85
N ARG A 21 -14.73 -6.52 5.09
CA ARG A 21 -15.91 -7.32 5.46
C ARG A 21 -17.19 -6.51 5.32
N PHE A 22 -17.19 -5.25 5.74
CA PHE A 22 -18.34 -4.36 5.56
C PHE A 22 -18.66 -4.16 4.08
N LEU A 23 -17.65 -3.76 3.27
CA LEU A 23 -17.83 -3.52 1.84
C LEU A 23 -18.36 -4.76 1.11
N ARG A 24 -17.79 -5.94 1.39
CA ARG A 24 -18.25 -7.19 0.78
C ARG A 24 -19.70 -7.54 1.13
N ARG A 25 -20.17 -7.18 2.31
CA ARG A 25 -21.57 -7.40 2.73
C ARG A 25 -22.53 -6.40 2.10
N ALA A 26 -22.13 -5.13 2.04
CA ALA A 26 -22.97 -4.05 1.53
C ALA A 26 -23.04 -4.04 -0.02
N LEU A 27 -21.93 -4.35 -0.68
CA LEU A 27 -21.74 -4.16 -2.13
C LEU A 27 -21.50 -5.49 -2.87
N GLY A 28 -21.50 -6.62 -2.16
CA GLY A 28 -21.23 -7.93 -2.73
C GLY A 28 -19.76 -8.11 -3.16
N PRO A 29 -19.48 -9.12 -4.02
CA PRO A 29 -18.12 -9.43 -4.46
C PRO A 29 -17.40 -8.27 -5.17
N CYS A 30 -18.13 -7.46 -5.93
CA CYS A 30 -17.60 -6.35 -6.72
C CYS A 30 -17.13 -5.16 -5.87
N GLY A 31 -17.54 -5.08 -4.60
CA GLY A 31 -17.11 -4.02 -3.68
C GLY A 31 -15.75 -4.26 -3.03
N THR A 32 -15.05 -5.34 -3.38
CA THR A 32 -13.72 -5.63 -2.82
C THR A 32 -12.67 -4.72 -3.46
N PRO A 33 -11.97 -3.88 -2.68
CA PRO A 33 -10.96 -2.99 -3.22
C PRO A 33 -9.80 -3.75 -3.88
N ARG A 34 -9.39 -3.27 -5.05
CA ARG A 34 -8.25 -3.79 -5.84
C ARG A 34 -6.97 -3.02 -5.58
N VAL A 35 -7.06 -1.75 -5.22
CA VAL A 35 -5.90 -0.87 -4.96
C VAL A 35 -5.97 -0.27 -3.57
N ALA A 36 -4.80 -0.09 -2.95
CA ALA A 36 -4.62 0.60 -1.69
C ALA A 36 -4.27 2.08 -1.95
N TRP A 37 -4.72 2.96 -1.06
CA TRP A 37 -4.63 4.40 -1.23
C TRP A 37 -4.14 5.03 0.07
N GLN A 38 -2.87 5.46 0.09
CA GLN A 38 -2.15 6.01 1.25
C GLN A 38 -1.58 7.40 0.90
N LEU A 39 -2.46 8.38 0.74
CA LEU A 39 -2.04 9.73 0.34
C LEU A 39 -1.41 10.54 1.48
N ASP A 40 -1.92 10.39 2.69
CA ASP A 40 -1.63 11.31 3.80
C ASP A 40 -0.87 10.74 5.01
N PRO A 41 -0.42 9.47 5.06
CA PRO A 41 0.59 9.05 6.05
C PRO A 41 1.93 9.77 5.85
N PHE A 42 2.65 10.06 6.94
CA PHE A 42 3.95 10.73 6.89
C PHE A 42 5.08 9.71 6.70
N GLY A 43 5.28 9.27 5.46
CA GLY A 43 6.17 8.17 5.11
C GLY A 43 5.44 6.83 5.08
N HIS A 44 6.10 5.81 4.53
CA HIS A 44 5.48 4.53 4.23
C HIS A 44 6.33 3.35 4.71
N ALA A 45 5.67 2.37 5.32
CA ALA A 45 6.31 1.21 5.91
C ALA A 45 6.34 0.05 4.91
N ARG A 46 7.50 -0.63 4.83
CA ARG A 46 7.65 -1.84 4.01
C ARG A 46 6.67 -2.95 4.43
N GLU A 47 6.36 -3.03 5.73
CA GLU A 47 5.38 -3.99 6.26
C GLU A 47 3.97 -3.74 5.71
N HIS A 48 3.54 -2.48 5.54
CA HIS A 48 2.24 -2.17 4.93
C HIS A 48 2.16 -2.63 3.49
N ALA A 49 3.23 -2.46 2.70
CA ALA A 49 3.30 -2.99 1.34
C ALA A 49 3.11 -4.52 1.31
N ALA A 50 3.79 -5.24 2.21
CA ALA A 50 3.66 -6.69 2.34
C ALA A 50 2.25 -7.11 2.77
N ILE A 51 1.61 -6.38 3.70
CA ILE A 51 0.24 -6.64 4.13
C ILE A 51 -0.73 -6.44 2.96
N PHE A 52 -0.60 -5.35 2.19
CA PHE A 52 -1.46 -5.11 1.03
C PHE A 52 -1.29 -6.19 -0.04
N ALA A 53 -0.06 -6.59 -0.36
CA ALA A 53 0.20 -7.68 -1.29
C ALA A 53 -0.48 -8.99 -0.84
N GLN A 54 -0.26 -9.40 0.41
CA GLN A 54 -0.86 -10.63 0.98
C GLN A 54 -2.39 -10.56 1.09
N MET A 55 -2.98 -9.37 1.20
CA MET A 55 -4.44 -9.17 1.19
C MET A 55 -5.06 -9.18 -0.22
N GLY A 56 -4.24 -9.37 -1.26
CA GLY A 56 -4.67 -9.48 -2.66
C GLY A 56 -4.96 -8.12 -3.31
N TYR A 57 -4.26 -7.07 -2.90
CA TYR A 57 -4.26 -5.80 -3.63
C TYR A 57 -3.30 -5.88 -4.81
N ASP A 58 -3.71 -5.33 -5.95
CA ASP A 58 -2.91 -5.28 -7.16
C ASP A 58 -1.94 -4.08 -7.18
N GLY A 59 -2.26 -3.02 -6.43
CA GLY A 59 -1.44 -1.81 -6.39
C GLY A 59 -1.65 -0.94 -5.15
N LEU A 60 -0.67 -0.07 -4.89
CA LEU A 60 -0.60 0.86 -3.77
C LEU A 60 -0.20 2.24 -4.29
N PHE A 61 -0.97 3.27 -3.94
CA PHE A 61 -0.66 4.65 -4.33
C PHE A 61 -0.34 5.51 -3.12
N LEU A 62 0.76 6.26 -3.23
CA LEU A 62 1.38 7.03 -2.17
C LEU A 62 1.28 8.52 -2.48
N GLY A 63 1.00 9.35 -1.47
CA GLY A 63 0.99 10.80 -1.62
C GLY A 63 2.23 11.50 -1.08
N ARG A 64 2.70 11.09 0.11
CA ARG A 64 3.83 11.71 0.79
C ARG A 64 5.07 10.82 0.72
N VAL A 65 5.96 11.16 -0.21
CA VAL A 65 7.34 10.68 -0.25
C VAL A 65 8.29 11.83 0.08
N ASP A 66 9.51 11.51 0.49
CA ASP A 66 10.50 12.56 0.71
C ASP A 66 10.68 13.42 -0.55
N HIS A 67 10.84 14.72 -0.36
CA HIS A 67 10.89 15.69 -1.45
C HIS A 67 12.10 15.49 -2.38
N GLU A 68 13.28 15.13 -1.86
CA GLU A 68 14.46 14.86 -2.67
C GLU A 68 14.29 13.54 -3.44
N ASP A 69 13.73 12.52 -2.79
CA ASP A 69 13.40 11.24 -3.45
C ASP A 69 12.36 11.43 -4.56
N LYS A 70 11.34 12.29 -4.34
CA LYS A 70 10.31 12.59 -5.35
C LYS A 70 10.93 13.22 -6.60
N VAL A 71 11.72 14.27 -6.43
CA VAL A 71 12.39 14.98 -7.54
C VAL A 71 13.31 14.02 -8.30
N ALA A 72 14.12 13.24 -7.58
CA ALA A 72 15.02 12.27 -8.21
C ALA A 72 14.27 11.20 -9.02
N ARG A 73 13.11 10.74 -8.53
CA ARG A 73 12.26 9.77 -9.23
C ARG A 73 11.54 10.37 -10.43
N GLU A 74 11.11 11.62 -10.34
CA GLU A 74 10.50 12.35 -11.47
C GLU A 74 11.49 12.45 -12.63
N ASP A 75 12.71 12.93 -12.35
CA ASP A 75 13.78 13.07 -13.36
C ASP A 75 14.16 11.72 -13.99
N ALA A 76 14.20 10.66 -13.17
CA ALA A 76 14.57 9.32 -13.61
C ALA A 76 13.40 8.51 -14.20
N ARG A 77 12.16 9.02 -14.21
CA ARG A 77 10.92 8.30 -14.56
C ARG A 77 10.72 7.01 -13.75
N ARG A 78 10.88 7.10 -12.43
CA ARG A 78 10.78 6.00 -11.45
C ARG A 78 9.79 6.29 -10.30
N LEU A 79 8.76 7.09 -10.58
CA LEU A 79 7.63 7.29 -9.66
C LEU A 79 6.80 6.01 -9.48
N GLU A 80 6.88 5.10 -10.45
CA GLU A 80 6.24 3.80 -10.43
C GLU A 80 7.29 2.70 -10.32
N LEU A 81 7.04 1.71 -9.46
CA LEU A 81 7.91 0.56 -9.28
C LEU A 81 7.13 -0.68 -8.83
N LEU A 82 7.75 -1.84 -8.95
CA LEU A 82 7.33 -3.03 -8.20
C LEU A 82 8.05 -3.00 -6.84
N TRP A 83 7.29 -2.82 -5.76
CA TRP A 83 7.85 -2.75 -4.42
C TRP A 83 7.80 -4.13 -3.75
N ARG A 84 8.98 -4.68 -3.44
CA ARG A 84 9.13 -5.90 -2.64
C ARG A 84 9.02 -5.58 -1.15
N GLY A 85 7.92 -6.00 -0.53
CA GLY A 85 7.61 -5.76 0.88
C GLY A 85 8.28 -6.71 1.87
N SER A 86 8.90 -7.80 1.42
CA SER A 86 9.50 -8.79 2.32
C SER A 86 10.74 -9.46 1.71
N ASP A 87 11.76 -9.64 2.55
CA ASP A 87 12.95 -10.43 2.21
C ASP A 87 12.76 -11.93 2.53
N SER A 88 11.78 -12.25 3.40
CA SER A 88 11.54 -13.61 3.89
C SER A 88 10.49 -14.36 3.06
N LEU A 89 9.53 -13.63 2.49
CA LEU A 89 8.50 -14.23 1.64
C LEU A 89 9.02 -14.37 0.21
N GLU A 90 8.66 -15.48 -0.43
CA GLU A 90 9.02 -15.72 -1.82
C GLU A 90 8.24 -14.78 -2.75
N ALA A 91 8.84 -14.41 -3.88
CA ALA A 91 8.08 -13.67 -4.89
C ALA A 91 7.02 -14.59 -5.51
N PRO A 92 5.80 -14.10 -5.79
CA PRO A 92 5.36 -12.70 -5.71
C PRO A 92 4.56 -12.34 -4.43
N ASP A 93 4.62 -13.15 -3.36
CA ASP A 93 3.67 -13.07 -2.24
C ASP A 93 3.68 -11.74 -1.47
N ALA A 94 4.76 -10.98 -1.56
CA ALA A 94 4.92 -9.66 -0.93
C ALA A 94 5.27 -8.54 -1.92
N ASP A 95 5.07 -8.76 -3.22
CA ASP A 95 5.38 -7.79 -4.27
C ASP A 95 4.12 -7.01 -4.65
N ILE A 96 4.17 -5.67 -4.65
CA ILE A 96 3.02 -4.82 -4.99
C ILE A 96 3.42 -3.68 -5.93
N PHE A 97 2.63 -3.46 -6.99
CA PHE A 97 2.82 -2.29 -7.84
C PHE A 97 2.59 -1.03 -7.02
N THR A 98 3.55 -0.10 -7.05
CA THR A 98 3.49 1.10 -6.22
C THR A 98 3.72 2.34 -7.08
N GLY A 99 2.84 3.32 -6.95
CA GLY A 99 2.94 4.61 -7.63
C GLY A 99 2.94 5.77 -6.63
N ALA A 100 3.92 6.67 -6.74
CA ALA A 100 3.89 7.95 -6.04
C ALA A 100 3.14 9.00 -6.87
N SER A 101 2.27 9.77 -6.23
CA SER A 101 1.48 10.81 -6.91
C SER A 101 2.40 11.86 -7.56
N PRO A 102 2.09 12.29 -8.80
CA PRO A 102 2.71 13.47 -9.40
C PRO A 102 2.49 14.73 -8.54
N PRO A 103 3.19 15.84 -8.82
CA PRO A 103 2.96 17.13 -8.17
C PRO A 103 1.57 17.71 -8.47
#